data_AF-A0A2W6ZLQ7-F1
#
_entry.id   AF-A0A2W6ZLQ7-F1
#
_cell.length_a   1.000
_cell.length_b   1.000
_cell.length_c   1.000
_cell.angle_alpha   90.00
_cell.angle_beta   90.00
_cell.angle_gamma   90.00
#
_symmetry.space_group_name_H-M   'P 1'
#
loop_
_entity.id
_entity.type
_entity.pdbx_description
1 polymer ?
#
loop_
_entity_poly.entity_id
_entity_poly.type
_entity_poly.pdbx_seq_one_letter_code
_entity_poly.pdbx_strand_id
1 'polypeptide(L)'
;MELFGSRVPASSYISIAIHEADERRRLQGSQHMVGRYITKIAMTEAQFATMVGAVGAGSGVPCTIEYRHTAGFAQMPAIEDFSLEDDRARHIRELTARSVADVREAAKMMDELLAEVAPTKTKLRAIRAKLVQAADHAPANYQFAADRVSEHLADTMAEVKMELHAYALATDAALARGRVSEADIRADEIEGGLDA
;
A
#
# COMPACT_ATOMS: atom_id res chain seq x y z
N MET A 1 9.39 3.87 9.61
CA MET A 1 8.05 3.57 10.13
C MET A 1 7.24 3.08 8.97
N GLU A 2 6.69 1.88 9.06
CA GLU A 2 5.89 1.29 7.99
C GLU A 2 4.44 1.74 8.09
N LEU A 3 3.85 2.14 6.96
CA LEU A 3 2.51 2.69 6.89
C LEU A 3 1.54 1.67 6.30
N PHE A 4 0.34 1.60 6.86
CA PHE A 4 -0.70 0.67 6.44
C PHE A 4 -0.95 0.75 4.95
N GLY A 5 -0.85 -0.38 4.25
CA GLY A 5 -1.19 -0.48 2.83
C GLY A 5 -0.23 0.24 1.88
N SER A 6 0.89 0.78 2.37
CA SER A 6 1.97 1.24 1.52
C SER A 6 2.80 0.06 1.04
N ARG A 7 3.12 0.04 -0.26
CA ARG A 7 3.94 -1.03 -0.86
C ARG A 7 5.39 -0.58 -1.09
N VAL A 8 5.68 0.69 -0.81
CA VAL A 8 6.99 1.31 -1.02
C VAL A 8 7.43 1.96 0.30
N PRO A 9 8.69 1.85 0.71
CA PRO A 9 9.18 2.52 1.91
C PRO A 9 9.19 4.04 1.71
N ALA A 10 8.16 4.71 2.22
CA ALA A 10 8.03 6.15 2.14
C ALA A 10 9.15 6.86 2.94
N SER A 11 9.89 7.76 2.27
CA SER A 11 10.91 8.61 2.91
C SER A 11 10.33 9.67 3.84
N SER A 12 9.07 10.03 3.63
CA SER A 12 8.31 10.99 4.42
C SER A 12 6.84 10.58 4.47
N TYR A 13 6.11 11.06 5.48
CA TYR A 13 4.71 10.71 5.68
C TYR A 13 3.92 11.89 6.23
N ILE A 14 2.62 11.88 5.99
CA ILE A 14 1.71 12.91 6.47
C ILE A 14 1.11 12.46 7.80
N SER A 15 1.23 13.31 8.82
CA SER A 15 0.67 13.07 10.14
C SER A 15 -0.43 14.08 10.44
N ILE A 16 -1.62 13.59 10.77
CA ILE A 16 -2.79 14.43 11.09
C ILE A 16 -3.21 14.15 12.54
N ALA A 17 -3.25 15.22 13.31
CA ALA A 17 -3.62 15.25 14.71
C ALA A 17 -5.03 15.82 14.86
N ILE A 18 -5.96 15.05 15.42
CA ILE A 18 -7.34 15.49 15.65
C ILE A 18 -7.53 15.79 17.14
N HIS A 19 -8.00 17.00 17.43
CA HIS A 19 -8.30 17.49 18.77
C HIS A 19 -9.76 17.92 18.87
N GLU A 20 -10.33 17.84 20.07
CA GLU A 20 -11.57 18.53 20.41
C GLU A 20 -11.35 20.05 20.28
N ALA A 21 -12.33 20.77 19.75
CA ALA A 21 -12.30 22.22 19.74
C ALA A 21 -12.90 22.76 21.06
N ASP A 22 -12.19 23.65 21.74
CA ASP A 22 -12.74 24.43 22.87
C ASP A 22 -12.99 25.86 22.39
N GLU A 23 -14.24 26.32 22.48
CA GLU A 23 -14.62 27.70 22.10
C GLU A 23 -14.85 28.52 23.36
N ARG A 24 -13.94 29.47 23.64
CA ARG A 24 -14.14 30.44 24.71
C ARG A 24 -14.68 31.73 24.14
N ARG A 25 -15.99 31.95 24.33
CA ARG A 25 -16.64 33.22 24.00
C ARG A 25 -16.31 34.26 25.05
N ARG A 26 -15.68 35.36 24.62
CA ARG A 26 -15.48 36.57 25.43
C ARG A 26 -16.32 37.72 24.83
N LEU A 27 -16.54 38.75 25.63
CA LEU A 27 -17.25 39.97 25.24
C LEU A 27 -16.66 40.67 23.98
N GLN A 28 -15.40 40.38 23.63
CA GLN A 28 -14.65 40.98 22.52
C GLN A 28 -14.39 39.99 21.35
N GLY A 29 -14.93 38.77 21.40
CA GLY A 29 -14.76 37.76 20.34
C GLY A 29 -14.68 36.31 20.85
N SER A 30 -14.79 35.35 19.93
CA SER A 30 -14.55 33.93 20.19
C SER A 30 -13.07 33.57 19.96
N GLN A 31 -12.48 32.86 20.92
CA GLN A 31 -11.17 32.23 20.75
C GLN A 31 -11.38 30.72 20.62
N HIS A 32 -10.89 30.16 19.51
CA HIS A 32 -10.84 28.71 19.30
C HIS A 32 -9.51 28.20 19.85
N MET A 33 -9.57 27.35 20.86
CA MET A 33 -8.40 26.70 21.45
C MET A 33 -8.40 25.22 21.09
N VAL A 34 -7.19 24.66 20.97
CA VAL A 34 -6.99 23.23 20.80
C VAL A 34 -7.28 22.56 22.14
N GLY A 35 -8.37 21.80 22.20
CA GLY A 35 -8.80 21.05 23.38
C GLY A 35 -8.13 19.67 23.45
N ARG A 36 -8.88 18.70 23.97
CA ARG A 36 -8.38 17.34 24.23
C ARG A 36 -7.93 16.64 22.95
N TYR A 37 -6.84 15.90 23.02
CA TYR A 37 -6.36 15.08 21.91
C TYR A 37 -7.20 13.80 21.71
N ILE A 38 -7.71 13.60 20.49
CA ILE A 38 -8.59 12.47 20.14
C ILE A 38 -7.78 11.33 19.50
N THR A 39 -7.10 11.62 18.40
CA THR A 39 -6.40 10.61 17.60
C THR A 39 -5.26 11.23 16.78
N LYS A 40 -4.25 10.43 16.47
CA LYS A 40 -3.20 10.76 15.50
C LYS A 40 -3.20 9.69 14.42
N ILE A 41 -3.22 10.13 13.17
CA ILE A 41 -3.11 9.24 12.03
C ILE A 41 -1.87 9.59 11.21
N ALA A 42 -1.26 8.57 10.62
CA ALA A 42 -0.17 8.67 9.68
C ALA A 42 -0.56 7.97 8.38
N MET A 43 -0.23 8.59 7.25
CA MET A 43 -0.55 8.06 5.93
C MET A 43 0.50 8.49 4.91
N THR A 44 0.58 7.76 3.81
CA THR A 44 1.40 8.15 2.66
C THR A 44 0.79 9.37 1.97
N GLU A 45 1.58 10.06 1.15
CA GLU A 45 1.05 11.17 0.35
C GLU A 45 -0.03 10.72 -0.64
N ALA A 46 0.10 9.52 -1.19
CA ALA A 46 -0.91 8.89 -2.04
C ALA A 46 -2.25 8.74 -1.32
N GLN A 47 -2.22 8.24 -0.08
CA GLN A 47 -3.39 8.09 0.77
C GLN A 47 -4.00 9.44 1.14
N PHE A 48 -3.16 10.44 1.43
CA PHE A 48 -3.63 11.80 1.70
C PHE A 48 -4.31 12.43 0.48
N ALA A 49 -3.71 12.33 -0.71
CA ALA A 49 -4.31 12.84 -1.95
C ALA A 49 -5.67 12.17 -2.23
N THR A 50 -5.76 10.85 -2.01
CA THR A 50 -7.01 10.10 -2.12
C THR A 50 -8.03 10.57 -1.08
N MET A 51 -7.60 10.80 0.16
CA MET A 51 -8.47 11.29 1.23
C MET A 51 -9.06 12.65 0.88
N VAL A 52 -8.24 13.60 0.41
CA VAL A 52 -8.69 14.93 -0.01
C VAL A 52 -9.65 14.86 -1.20
N GLY A 53 -9.37 13.98 -2.17
CA GLY A 53 -10.23 13.79 -3.35
C GLY A 53 -11.54 13.05 -3.06
N ALA A 54 -11.60 12.25 -2.00
CA ALA A 54 -12.75 11.43 -1.63
C ALA A 54 -13.52 11.96 -0.40
N VAL A 55 -13.24 13.17 0.07
CA VAL A 55 -13.97 13.77 1.21
C VAL A 55 -15.47 13.83 0.88
N GLY A 56 -16.29 13.17 1.69
CA GLY A 56 -17.76 13.16 1.54
C GLY A 56 -18.30 12.09 0.58
N ALA A 57 -17.46 11.26 -0.04
CA ALA A 57 -17.87 10.14 -0.89
C ALA A 57 -17.47 8.79 -0.27
N GLY A 58 -18.44 8.06 0.30
CA GLY A 58 -18.26 6.66 0.72
C GLY A 58 -17.67 6.44 2.12
N SER A 59 -16.96 5.31 2.29
CA SER A 59 -16.49 4.72 3.56
C SER A 59 -15.19 5.30 4.12
N GLY A 60 -14.61 6.34 3.49
CA GLY A 60 -13.35 6.96 3.89
C GLY A 60 -12.09 6.24 3.37
N VAL A 61 -10.91 6.78 3.70
CA VAL A 61 -9.60 6.24 3.30
C VAL A 61 -8.94 5.54 4.50
N PRO A 62 -8.50 4.28 4.36
CA PRO A 62 -7.79 3.60 5.43
C PRO A 62 -6.42 4.24 5.67
N CYS A 63 -6.02 4.38 6.94
CA CYS A 63 -4.76 4.99 7.34
C CYS A 63 -4.21 4.32 8.61
N THR A 64 -2.92 4.59 8.90
CA THR A 64 -2.26 4.09 10.11
C THR A 64 -2.67 4.95 11.29
N ILE A 65 -3.18 4.35 12.36
CA ILE A 65 -3.47 5.07 13.61
C ILE A 65 -2.21 5.01 14.47
N GLU A 66 -1.53 6.15 14.67
CA GLU A 66 -0.38 6.24 15.57
C GLU A 66 -0.83 6.31 17.04
N TYR A 67 -1.98 6.96 17.29
CA TYR A 67 -2.49 7.21 18.63
C TYR A 67 -4.01 7.11 18.65
N ARG A 68 -4.58 6.37 19.61
CA ARG A 68 -6.02 6.36 19.87
C ARG A 68 -6.30 6.59 21.34
N HIS A 69 -7.15 7.57 21.64
CA HIS A 69 -7.65 7.74 22.99
C HIS A 69 -8.83 6.77 23.25
N THR A 70 -8.56 5.59 23.85
CA THR A 70 -9.63 4.66 24.30
C THR A 70 -9.39 4.17 25.71
N ALA A 71 -10.26 4.59 26.66
CA ALA A 71 -10.26 4.22 28.09
C ALA A 71 -8.89 4.30 28.81
N GLY A 72 -7.92 4.99 28.21
CA GLY A 72 -6.51 4.99 28.54
C GLY A 72 -5.67 5.41 27.32
N PHE A 73 -4.41 5.77 27.56
CA PHE A 73 -3.44 6.15 26.53
C PHE A 73 -2.85 4.89 25.90
N ALA A 74 -3.05 4.67 24.60
CA ALA A 74 -2.42 3.55 23.90
C ALA A 74 -1.81 4.03 22.58
N GLN A 75 -0.48 3.98 22.50
CA GLN A 75 0.25 3.96 21.23
C GLN A 75 -0.07 2.63 20.55
N MET A 76 -0.49 2.68 19.29
CA MET A 76 -0.73 1.43 18.55
C MET A 76 0.61 0.77 18.23
N PRO A 77 0.68 -0.58 18.28
CA PRO A 77 1.88 -1.30 17.88
C PRO A 77 2.23 -0.95 16.43
N ALA A 78 3.53 -0.90 16.14
CA ALA A 78 4.00 -0.78 14.77
C ALA A 78 3.42 -1.94 13.93
N ILE A 79 3.07 -1.65 12.69
CA ILE A 79 2.68 -2.69 11.73
C ILE A 79 3.92 -3.58 11.54
N GLU A 80 3.74 -4.90 11.72
CA GLU A 80 4.81 -5.85 11.43
C GLU A 80 5.15 -5.79 9.95
N ASP A 81 6.45 -5.85 9.65
CA ASP A 81 7.03 -5.88 8.30
C ASP A 81 6.62 -7.19 7.62
N PHE A 82 5.39 -7.21 7.15
CA PHE A 82 4.83 -8.31 6.41
C PHE A 82 5.15 -8.05 4.96
N SER A 83 6.20 -8.71 4.47
CA SER A 83 6.51 -8.72 3.04
C SER A 83 5.29 -9.21 2.27
N LEU A 84 4.54 -8.26 1.72
CA LEU A 84 3.41 -8.52 0.83
C LEU A 84 3.88 -9.35 -0.38
N GLU A 85 5.16 -9.24 -0.73
CA GLU A 85 5.83 -10.04 -1.75
C GLU A 85 5.88 -11.53 -1.38
N ASP A 86 6.13 -11.88 -0.12
CA ASP A 86 6.24 -13.28 0.32
C ASP A 86 4.89 -14.00 0.24
N ASP A 87 3.80 -13.35 0.65
CA ASP A 87 2.47 -13.94 0.62
C ASP A 87 1.93 -14.09 -0.82
N ARG A 88 2.32 -13.18 -1.71
CA ARG A 88 1.95 -13.22 -3.13
C ARG A 88 2.78 -14.23 -3.90
N ALA A 89 4.08 -14.28 -3.66
CA ALA A 89 4.95 -15.30 -4.22
C ALA A 89 4.49 -16.69 -3.76
N ARG A 90 4.02 -16.83 -2.51
CA ARG A 90 3.35 -18.04 -2.04
C ARG A 90 2.12 -18.37 -2.89
N HIS A 91 1.22 -17.42 -3.13
CA HIS A 91 0.01 -17.66 -3.93
C HIS A 91 0.29 -18.04 -5.39
N ILE A 92 1.24 -17.36 -6.05
CA ILE A 92 1.68 -17.71 -7.42
C ILE A 92 2.30 -19.10 -7.44
N ARG A 93 3.16 -19.44 -6.47
CA ARG A 93 3.76 -20.77 -6.33
C ARG A 93 2.69 -21.83 -6.12
N GLU A 94 1.67 -21.58 -5.31
CA GLU A 94 0.56 -22.50 -5.07
C GLU A 94 -0.27 -22.74 -6.34
N LEU A 95 -0.63 -21.68 -7.08
CA LEU A 95 -1.36 -21.79 -8.34
C LEU A 95 -0.57 -22.60 -9.38
N THR A 96 0.74 -22.30 -9.49
CA THR A 96 1.66 -23.01 -10.39
C THR A 96 1.81 -24.47 -9.99
N ALA A 97 1.97 -24.76 -8.69
CA ALA A 97 2.11 -26.11 -8.17
C ALA A 97 0.86 -26.96 -8.45
N ARG A 98 -0.35 -26.40 -8.31
CA ARG A 98 -1.61 -27.08 -8.65
C ARG A 98 -1.68 -27.42 -10.15
N SER A 99 -1.38 -26.44 -11.01
CA SER A 99 -1.37 -26.64 -12.47
C SER A 99 -0.38 -27.74 -12.88
N VAL A 100 0.83 -27.76 -12.29
CA VAL A 100 1.82 -28.81 -12.54
C VAL A 100 1.37 -30.17 -12.01
N ALA A 101 0.70 -30.21 -10.85
CA ALA A 101 0.16 -31.45 -10.29
C ALA A 101 -0.91 -32.07 -11.20
N ASP A 102 -1.84 -31.27 -11.71
CA ASP A 102 -2.90 -31.72 -12.62
C ASP A 102 -2.31 -32.33 -13.91
N VAL A 103 -1.29 -31.68 -14.48
CA VAL A 103 -0.58 -32.18 -15.68
C VAL A 103 0.17 -33.49 -15.37
N ARG A 104 0.85 -33.58 -14.23
CA ARG A 104 1.56 -34.81 -13.82
C ARG A 104 0.61 -35.97 -13.58
N GLU A 105 -0.55 -35.72 -13.00
CA GLU A 105 -1.56 -36.76 -12.78
C GLU A 105 -2.13 -37.26 -14.12
N ALA A 106 -2.42 -36.35 -15.06
CA ALA A 106 -2.84 -36.72 -16.40
C ALA A 106 -1.77 -37.54 -17.15
N ALA A 107 -0.49 -37.17 -17.01
CA ALA A 107 0.63 -37.92 -17.59
C ALA A 107 0.76 -39.33 -17.00
N LYS A 108 0.69 -39.46 -15.66
CA LYS A 108 0.75 -40.76 -14.98
C LYS A 108 -0.37 -41.69 -15.41
N MET A 109 -1.60 -41.17 -15.53
CA MET A 109 -2.72 -41.97 -16.01
C MET A 109 -2.48 -42.44 -17.46
N MET A 110 -1.86 -41.62 -18.32
CA MET A 110 -1.49 -42.06 -19.68
C MET A 110 -0.46 -43.19 -19.67
N ASP A 111 0.57 -43.10 -18.82
CA ASP A 111 1.60 -44.13 -18.68
C ASP A 111 0.98 -45.47 -18.24
N GLU A 112 0.07 -45.44 -17.27
CA GLU A 112 -0.68 -46.61 -16.81
C GLU A 112 -1.52 -47.26 -17.93
N LEU A 113 -2.06 -46.44 -18.84
CA LEU A 113 -2.92 -46.87 -19.93
C LEU A 113 -2.10 -47.43 -21.12
N LEU A 114 -0.89 -46.90 -21.36
CA LEU A 114 0.08 -47.44 -22.33
C LEU A 114 0.65 -48.79 -21.91
N ALA A 115 0.75 -49.05 -20.60
CA ALA A 115 1.17 -50.34 -20.06
C ALA A 115 0.08 -51.43 -20.16
N GLU A 116 -1.16 -51.07 -20.48
CA GLU A 116 -2.30 -51.99 -20.50
C GLU A 116 -2.51 -52.60 -21.90
N VAL A 117 -2.60 -53.93 -22.00
CA VAL A 117 -2.92 -54.61 -23.26
C VAL A 117 -4.43 -54.49 -23.50
N ALA A 118 -4.82 -53.73 -24.53
CA ALA A 118 -6.21 -53.44 -24.93
C ALA A 118 -7.02 -52.62 -23.89
N PRO A 119 -6.69 -51.34 -23.70
CA PRO A 119 -7.41 -50.47 -22.75
C PRO A 119 -8.89 -50.25 -23.15
N THR A 120 -9.75 -50.13 -22.15
CA THR A 120 -11.19 -49.92 -22.34
C THR A 120 -11.53 -48.50 -22.77
N LYS A 121 -12.56 -48.37 -23.62
CA LYS A 121 -13.07 -47.07 -24.13
C LYS A 121 -13.47 -46.08 -23.03
N THR A 122 -13.89 -46.58 -21.87
CA THR A 122 -14.23 -45.78 -20.69
C THR A 122 -12.99 -45.14 -20.06
N LYS A 123 -11.88 -45.88 -19.92
CA LYS A 123 -10.61 -45.35 -19.40
C LYS A 123 -10.03 -44.28 -20.33
N LEU A 124 -10.05 -44.55 -21.64
CA LEU A 124 -9.63 -43.57 -22.65
C LEU A 124 -10.42 -42.25 -22.58
N ARG A 125 -11.75 -42.33 -22.36
CA ARG A 125 -12.59 -41.14 -22.18
C ARG A 125 -12.27 -40.37 -20.89
N ALA A 126 -12.02 -41.08 -19.79
CA ALA A 126 -11.69 -40.46 -18.50
C ALA A 126 -10.36 -39.68 -18.57
N ILE A 127 -9.33 -40.25 -19.20
CA ILE A 127 -8.06 -39.57 -19.41
C ILE A 127 -8.21 -38.37 -20.34
N ARG A 128 -8.92 -38.54 -21.47
CA ARG A 128 -9.19 -37.42 -22.38
C ARG A 128 -9.88 -36.26 -21.67
N ALA A 129 -10.84 -36.55 -20.79
CA ALA A 129 -11.53 -35.52 -20.01
C ALA A 129 -10.55 -34.77 -19.09
N LYS A 130 -9.67 -35.48 -18.37
CA LYS A 130 -8.65 -34.85 -17.51
C LYS A 130 -7.61 -34.04 -18.30
N LEU A 131 -7.17 -34.53 -19.45
CA LEU A 131 -6.24 -33.81 -20.34
C LEU A 131 -6.87 -32.52 -20.88
N VAL A 132 -8.13 -32.58 -21.33
CA VAL A 132 -8.88 -31.40 -21.78
C VAL A 132 -9.04 -30.41 -20.63
N GLN A 133 -9.41 -30.88 -19.44
CA GLN A 133 -9.53 -30.03 -18.26
C GLN A 133 -8.21 -29.33 -17.89
N ALA A 134 -7.09 -30.07 -17.89
CA ALA A 134 -5.77 -29.49 -17.62
C ALA A 134 -5.34 -28.48 -18.71
N ALA A 135 -5.62 -28.78 -19.98
CA ALA A 135 -5.33 -27.90 -21.10
C ALA A 135 -6.20 -26.63 -21.11
N ASP A 136 -7.46 -26.73 -20.67
CA ASP A 136 -8.39 -25.59 -20.60
C ASP A 136 -8.11 -24.70 -19.38
N HIS A 137 -7.71 -25.29 -18.24
CA HIS A 137 -7.43 -24.53 -17.02
C HIS A 137 -6.05 -23.88 -17.00
N ALA A 138 -5.05 -24.46 -17.67
CA ALA A 138 -3.70 -23.91 -17.67
C ALA A 138 -3.65 -22.46 -18.20
N PRO A 139 -4.20 -22.11 -19.38
CA PRO A 139 -4.22 -20.74 -19.88
C PRO A 139 -4.92 -19.77 -18.92
N ALA A 140 -6.07 -20.14 -18.36
CA ALA A 140 -6.82 -19.30 -17.44
C ALA A 140 -6.03 -18.99 -16.15
N ASN A 141 -5.34 -20.01 -15.60
CA ASN A 141 -4.51 -19.85 -14.41
C ASN A 141 -3.26 -18.99 -14.69
N TYR A 142 -2.61 -19.18 -15.84
CA TYR A 142 -1.46 -18.36 -16.23
C TYR A 142 -1.86 -16.92 -16.55
N GLN A 143 -2.99 -16.72 -17.23
CA GLN A 143 -3.52 -15.40 -17.53
C GLN A 143 -3.85 -14.65 -16.25
N PHE A 144 -4.53 -15.30 -15.29
CA PHE A 144 -4.80 -14.70 -13.98
C PHE A 144 -3.51 -14.28 -13.26
N ALA A 145 -2.48 -15.14 -13.25
CA ALA A 145 -1.20 -14.79 -12.65
C ALA A 145 -0.53 -13.60 -13.37
N ALA A 146 -0.56 -13.56 -14.70
CA ALA A 146 0.01 -12.47 -15.50
C ALA A 146 -0.75 -11.14 -15.31
N ASP A 147 -2.07 -11.18 -15.26
CA ASP A 147 -2.93 -10.02 -15.03
C ASP A 147 -2.64 -9.43 -13.64
N ARG A 148 -2.48 -10.27 -12.62
CA ARG A 148 -2.16 -9.82 -11.25
C ARG A 148 -0.76 -9.21 -11.14
N VAL A 149 0.22 -9.77 -11.84
CA VAL A 149 1.57 -9.16 -11.94
C VAL A 149 1.50 -7.80 -12.63
N SER A 150 0.73 -7.69 -13.72
CA SER A 150 0.60 -6.45 -14.49
C SER A 150 -0.12 -5.35 -13.70
N GLU A 151 -1.24 -5.68 -13.05
CA GLU A 151 -1.98 -4.78 -12.16
C GLU A 151 -1.09 -4.32 -10.99
N HIS A 152 -0.34 -5.24 -10.39
CA HIS A 152 0.56 -4.90 -9.30
C HIS A 152 1.68 -3.95 -9.73
N LEU A 153 2.27 -4.18 -10.91
CA LEU A 153 3.27 -3.29 -11.48
C LEU A 153 2.67 -1.89 -11.70
N ALA A 154 1.47 -1.80 -12.25
CA ALA A 154 0.79 -0.53 -12.47
C ALA A 154 0.52 0.24 -11.17
N ASP A 155 -0.04 -0.43 -10.15
CA ASP A 155 -0.29 0.16 -8.83
C ASP A 155 1.01 0.66 -8.18
N THR A 156 2.06 -0.16 -8.20
CA THR A 156 3.34 0.16 -7.56
C THR A 156 4.02 1.32 -8.27
N MET A 157 3.96 1.36 -9.60
CA MET A 157 4.47 2.50 -10.36
C MET A 157 3.71 3.79 -10.04
N ALA A 158 2.39 3.72 -9.82
CA ALA A 158 1.61 4.88 -9.40
C ALA A 158 2.05 5.37 -8.01
N GLU A 159 2.25 4.46 -7.06
CA GLU A 159 2.75 4.78 -5.71
C GLU A 159 4.16 5.39 -5.76
N VAL A 160 5.11 4.76 -6.45
CA VAL A 160 6.48 5.27 -6.64
C VAL A 160 6.47 6.66 -7.29
N LYS A 161 5.62 6.88 -8.29
CA LYS A 161 5.52 8.20 -8.95
C LYS A 161 5.06 9.26 -7.95
N MET A 162 4.06 8.96 -7.13
CA MET A 162 3.58 9.87 -6.09
C MET A 162 4.68 10.13 -5.05
N GLU A 163 5.39 9.10 -4.59
CA GLU A 163 6.50 9.27 -3.65
C GLU A 163 7.70 10.02 -4.23
N LEU A 164 7.98 9.88 -5.52
CA LEU A 164 9.02 10.67 -6.17
C LEU A 164 8.63 12.15 -6.21
N HIS A 165 7.37 12.45 -6.52
CA HIS A 165 6.85 13.82 -6.46
C HIS A 165 6.88 14.38 -5.04
N ALA A 166 6.49 13.57 -4.05
CA ALA A 166 6.60 13.88 -2.62
C ALA A 166 8.02 14.30 -2.24
N TYR A 167 8.98 13.45 -2.58
CA TYR A 167 10.38 13.65 -2.29
C TYR A 167 10.91 14.93 -2.97
N ALA A 168 10.60 15.13 -4.25
CA ALA A 168 11.00 16.33 -4.98
C ALA A 168 10.48 17.61 -4.29
N LEU A 169 9.20 17.63 -3.92
CA LEU A 169 8.59 18.77 -3.24
C LEU A 169 9.21 19.01 -1.85
N ALA A 170 9.48 17.94 -1.09
CA ALA A 170 10.14 18.02 0.21
C ALA A 170 11.58 18.57 0.08
N THR A 171 12.33 18.14 -0.94
CA THR A 171 13.67 18.66 -1.21
C THR A 171 13.67 20.12 -1.64
N ASP A 172 12.73 20.54 -2.48
CA ASP A 172 12.57 21.94 -2.88
C ASP A 172 12.21 22.81 -1.67
N ALA A 173 11.29 22.35 -0.81
CA ALA A 173 10.93 23.06 0.41
C ALA A 173 12.12 23.13 1.41
N ALA A 174 12.94 22.09 1.49
CA ALA A 174 14.15 22.10 2.32
C ALA A 174 15.21 23.07 1.79
N LEU A 175 15.44 23.09 0.47
CA LEU A 175 16.34 24.03 -0.19
C LEU A 175 15.86 25.47 -0.06
N ALA A 176 14.54 25.71 -0.20
CA ALA A 176 13.94 27.01 0.02
C ALA A 176 14.14 27.49 1.46
N ARG A 177 13.91 26.63 2.46
CA ARG A 177 14.19 26.96 3.88
C ARG A 177 15.67 27.24 4.15
N GLY A 178 16.58 26.50 3.52
CA GLY A 178 18.02 26.77 3.61
C GLY A 178 18.41 28.12 3.01
N ARG A 179 17.81 28.49 1.86
CA ARG A 179 18.01 29.81 1.23
C ARG A 179 17.39 30.96 2.02
N VAL A 180 16.24 30.73 2.67
CA VAL A 180 15.61 31.71 3.57
C VAL A 180 16.48 31.92 4.81
N SER A 181 17.02 30.85 5.41
CA SER A 181 17.96 30.96 6.54
C SER A 181 19.22 31.76 6.18
N GLU A 182 19.78 31.61 4.98
CA GLU A 182 20.96 32.37 4.54
C GLU A 182 20.64 33.84 4.21
N ALA A 183 19.43 34.11 3.73
CA ALA A 183 18.96 35.47 3.43
C ALA A 183 18.57 36.24 4.71
N ASP A 184 17.96 35.56 5.69
CA ASP A 184 17.59 36.14 6.97
C ASP A 184 18.82 36.49 7.82
N ILE A 185 19.86 35.64 7.83
CA ILE A 185 21.15 35.95 8.49
C ILE A 185 21.79 37.21 7.88
N ARG A 186 21.72 37.37 6.55
CA ARG A 186 22.26 38.56 5.86
C ARG A 186 21.41 39.81 6.06
N ALA A 187 20.12 39.70 6.30
CA ALA A 187 19.26 40.84 6.59
C ALA A 187 19.50 41.38 8.01
N ASP A 188 19.70 40.51 8.99
CA ASP A 188 20.00 40.87 10.39
C ASP A 188 21.38 41.56 10.53
N GLU A 189 22.37 41.15 9.71
CA GLU A 189 23.69 41.80 9.64
C GLU A 189 23.66 43.23 9.04
N ILE A 190 22.63 43.57 8.27
CA ILE A 190 22.47 44.91 7.67
C ILE A 190 21.69 45.86 8.60
N GLU A 191 20.72 45.36 9.36
CA GLU A 191 19.98 46.17 10.35
C GLU A 191 20.79 46.43 11.63
N GLY A 192 21.72 45.55 12.01
CA GLY A 192 22.61 45.76 13.17
C GLY A 192 23.75 46.78 12.96
N GLY A 193 23.92 47.31 11.74
CA GLY A 193 25.02 48.23 11.38
C GLY A 193 24.63 49.72 11.32
N LEU A 194 23.39 50.08 11.64
CA LEU A 194 22.88 51.45 11.51
C LEU A 194 22.64 52.20 12.83
N ASP A 195 23.03 51.61 13.97
CA ASP A 195 22.95 52.22 15.31
C ASP A 195 24.32 52.21 16.04
N ALA A 196 25.38 52.70 15.38
CA ALA A 196 26.69 52.96 16.00
C ALA A 196 27.26 54.33 15.61
#